data_AF-A0A1B6IDA2-F1
#
_entry.id   AF-A0A1B6IDA2-F1
#
_cell.length_a   1.000
_cell.length_b   1.000
_cell.length_c   1.000
_cell.angle_alpha   90.00
_cell.angle_beta   90.00
_cell.angle_gamma   90.00
#
_symmetry.space_group_name_H-M   'P 1'
#
loop_
_entity.id
_entity.type
_entity.pdbx_description
1 polymer ?
#
loop_
_entity_poly.entity_id
_entity_poly.type
_entity_poly.pdbx_seq_one_letter_code
_entity_poly.pdbx_strand_id
1 'polypeptide(L)'
;SPEKFRYDFVPAPRNREGLVFEVRSGGGIHIALSEHQATTPLMYQVVLGDLDNSVSYITRGKHVYGVHLVSAETRGVLSSEESRTFWINWERGAISCGRGFVFHANTLLKWKMDKKTKVAFVGFATSWRQKADFRIW
;
A
#
# COMPACT_ATOMS: atom_id res chain seq x y z
N SER A 1 -11.86 5.30 -20.15
CA SER A 1 -12.63 4.96 -18.92
C SER A 1 -11.71 5.21 -17.74
N PRO A 2 -12.14 5.88 -16.65
CA PRO A 2 -11.26 6.17 -15.54
C PRO A 2 -10.65 4.85 -15.03
N GLU A 3 -9.35 4.91 -14.77
CA GLU A 3 -8.41 3.80 -14.75
C GLU A 3 -8.88 2.65 -13.86
N LYS A 4 -9.05 1.47 -14.47
CA LYS A 4 -9.56 0.28 -13.79
C LYS A 4 -8.38 -0.52 -13.23
N PHE A 5 -7.77 -0.04 -12.16
CA PHE A 5 -6.88 -0.86 -11.35
C PHE A 5 -7.65 -2.11 -10.90
N ARG A 6 -7.10 -3.30 -11.17
CA ARG A 6 -7.65 -4.55 -10.66
C ARG A 6 -6.94 -4.85 -9.35
N TYR A 7 -7.68 -4.71 -8.25
CA TYR A 7 -7.19 -5.06 -6.93
C TYR A 7 -7.51 -6.52 -6.64
N ASP A 8 -6.50 -7.26 -6.19
CA ASP A 8 -6.68 -8.56 -5.57
C ASP A 8 -6.67 -8.36 -4.05
N PHE A 9 -7.83 -8.60 -3.42
CA PHE A 9 -8.04 -8.40 -1.99
C PHE A 9 -7.88 -9.70 -1.22
N VAL A 10 -7.20 -9.60 -0.07
CA VAL A 10 -7.12 -10.65 0.95
C VAL A 10 -7.73 -10.14 2.26
N PRO A 11 -8.28 -11.01 3.11
CA PRO A 11 -8.69 -10.63 4.46
C PRO A 11 -7.50 -10.09 5.25
N ALA A 12 -7.73 -9.02 6.01
CA ALA A 12 -6.76 -8.53 6.98
C ALA A 12 -6.48 -9.62 8.04
N PRO A 13 -5.24 -9.77 8.53
CA PRO A 13 -4.93 -10.78 9.53
C PRO A 13 -5.74 -10.58 10.82
N ARG A 14 -6.32 -11.65 11.37
CA ARG A 14 -7.22 -11.57 12.53
C ARG A 14 -6.55 -11.12 13.83
N ASN A 15 -5.26 -11.44 14.00
CA ASN A 15 -4.52 -11.26 15.27
C ASN A 15 -3.40 -10.23 15.20
N ARG A 16 -3.25 -9.53 14.07
CA ARG A 16 -2.22 -8.51 13.88
C ARG A 16 -2.74 -7.38 13.00
N GLU A 17 -2.47 -6.14 13.39
CA GLU A 17 -2.85 -4.95 12.63
C GLU A 17 -1.79 -4.62 11.57
N GLY A 18 -1.34 -5.62 10.79
CA GLY A 18 -0.31 -5.45 9.78
C GLY A 18 0.10 -6.74 9.08
N LEU A 19 0.85 -6.60 7.98
CA LEU A 19 1.40 -7.71 7.22
C LEU A 19 2.76 -7.35 6.63
N VAL A 20 3.51 -8.39 6.28
CA VAL A 20 4.75 -8.28 5.51
C VAL A 20 4.47 -8.82 4.11
N PHE A 21 5.00 -8.17 3.10
CA PHE A 21 4.88 -8.64 1.73
C PHE A 21 6.20 -8.46 0.99
N GLU A 22 6.44 -9.37 0.06
CA GLU A 22 7.51 -9.31 -0.92
C GLU A 22 6.89 -8.98 -2.28
N VAL A 23 7.55 -8.10 -3.02
CA VAL A 23 7.12 -7.68 -4.35
C VAL A 23 8.30 -7.48 -5.28
N ARG A 24 8.19 -7.98 -6.50
CA ARG A 24 9.04 -7.58 -7.63
C ARG A 24 8.16 -6.82 -8.62
N SER A 25 8.51 -5.58 -8.94
CA SER A 25 7.73 -4.73 -9.86
C SER A 25 8.58 -3.64 -10.49
N GLY A 26 8.43 -3.44 -11.80
CA GLY A 26 9.02 -2.31 -12.52
C GLY A 26 8.17 -1.04 -12.48
N GLY A 27 6.98 -1.09 -11.87
CA GLY A 27 6.05 0.04 -11.78
C GLY A 27 5.54 0.26 -10.38
N GLY A 28 4.84 1.36 -10.16
CA GLY A 28 4.23 1.67 -8.87
C GLY A 28 3.26 0.57 -8.42
N ILE A 29 3.19 0.39 -7.10
CA ILE A 29 2.23 -0.53 -6.49
C ILE A 29 1.31 0.20 -5.53
N HIS A 30 0.11 -0.32 -5.40
CA HIS A 30 -0.95 0.24 -4.59
C HIS A 30 -1.43 -0.81 -3.59
N ILE A 31 -1.44 -0.43 -2.32
CA ILE A 31 -1.92 -1.24 -1.22
C ILE A 31 -3.14 -0.54 -0.63
N ALA A 32 -4.33 -1.06 -0.87
CA ALA A 32 -5.59 -0.55 -0.33
C ALA A 32 -5.89 -1.17 1.04
N LEU A 33 -6.22 -0.35 2.04
CA LEU A 33 -6.69 -0.75 3.36
C LEU A 33 -8.16 -0.38 3.49
N SER A 34 -9.05 -1.38 3.47
CA SER A 34 -10.49 -1.19 3.32
C SER A 34 -11.30 -2.06 4.30
N GLU A 35 -12.49 -1.60 4.68
CA GLU A 35 -13.48 -2.39 5.43
C GLU A 35 -14.17 -3.44 4.53
N HIS A 36 -14.17 -3.22 3.22
CA HIS A 36 -14.83 -4.08 2.24
C HIS A 36 -13.80 -4.67 1.28
N GLN A 37 -14.11 -5.82 0.69
CA GLN A 37 -13.33 -6.45 -0.39
C GLN A 37 -13.48 -5.68 -1.73
N ALA A 38 -13.35 -4.36 -1.68
CA ALA A 38 -13.56 -3.43 -2.76
C ALA A 38 -12.89 -2.08 -2.44
N THR A 39 -12.62 -1.29 -3.48
CA THR A 39 -12.18 0.09 -3.31
C THR A 39 -13.35 0.98 -2.91
N THR A 40 -13.15 1.82 -1.89
CA THR A 40 -14.22 2.68 -1.33
C THR A 40 -13.73 4.11 -1.11
N PRO A 41 -14.62 5.10 -0.96
CA PRO A 41 -14.22 6.46 -0.59
C PRO A 41 -13.64 6.58 0.82
N LEU A 42 -13.88 5.60 1.70
CA LEU A 42 -13.44 5.63 3.10
C LEU A 42 -12.14 4.86 3.35
N MET A 43 -11.60 4.20 2.31
CA MET A 43 -10.35 3.45 2.41
C MET A 43 -9.13 4.36 2.43
N TYR A 44 -8.01 3.81 2.88
CA TYR A 44 -6.69 4.41 2.66
C TYR A 44 -5.92 3.60 1.62
N GLN A 45 -4.98 4.25 0.95
CA GLN A 45 -4.03 3.60 0.06
C GLN A 45 -2.61 3.99 0.43
N VAL A 46 -1.71 3.02 0.43
CA VAL A 46 -0.26 3.26 0.37
C VAL A 46 0.17 3.02 -1.06
N VAL A 47 0.83 4.00 -1.67
CA VAL A 47 1.43 3.87 -2.99
C VAL A 47 2.93 3.91 -2.84
N LEU A 48 3.61 2.91 -3.40
CA LEU A 48 5.06 2.82 -3.42
C LEU A 48 5.57 2.94 -4.85
N GLY A 49 6.60 3.75 -5.06
CA GLY A 49 7.30 3.85 -6.34
C GLY A 49 6.50 4.50 -7.47
N ASP A 50 5.65 5.47 -7.15
CA ASP A 50 5.05 6.35 -8.16
C ASP A 50 6.08 7.35 -8.71
N LEU A 51 5.70 8.10 -9.75
CA LEU A 51 6.56 9.04 -10.47
C LEU A 51 7.90 8.41 -10.85
N ASP A 52 7.85 7.37 -11.68
CA ASP A 52 9.02 6.60 -12.12
C ASP A 52 9.86 6.07 -10.95
N ASN A 53 9.19 5.41 -10.00
CA ASN A 53 9.83 4.78 -8.85
C ASN A 53 10.60 5.77 -7.95
N SER A 54 10.15 7.02 -7.89
CA SER A 54 10.83 8.10 -7.15
C SER A 54 10.09 8.59 -5.92
N VAL A 55 8.78 8.39 -5.84
CA VAL A 55 7.95 8.89 -4.73
C VAL A 55 7.03 7.80 -4.19
N SER A 56 6.81 7.83 -2.89
CA SER A 56 5.79 7.02 -2.22
C SER A 56 4.88 7.94 -1.41
N TYR A 57 3.61 7.57 -1.25
CA TYR A 57 2.64 8.39 -0.50
C TYR A 57 1.48 7.58 0.08
N ILE A 58 0.79 8.19 1.04
CA ILE A 58 -0.48 7.71 1.57
C ILE A 58 -1.60 8.62 1.04
N THR A 59 -2.69 8.03 0.56
CA THR A 59 -3.92 8.76 0.18
C THR A 59 -5.14 8.22 0.91
N ARG A 60 -6.21 9.01 0.93
CA ARG A 60 -7.55 8.58 1.36
C ARG A 60 -8.54 8.65 0.19
N GLY A 61 -9.38 7.64 0.06
CA GLY A 61 -10.39 7.54 -0.99
C GLY A 61 -9.93 6.72 -2.19
N LYS A 62 -10.70 6.77 -3.28
CA LYS A 62 -10.40 6.04 -4.52
C LYS A 62 -9.35 6.79 -5.34
N HIS A 63 -8.32 6.10 -5.81
CA HIS A 63 -7.15 6.60 -6.55
C HIS A 63 -7.30 8.01 -7.17
N VAL A 64 -8.02 8.13 -8.29
CA VAL A 64 -8.15 9.37 -9.09
C VAL A 64 -8.81 10.53 -8.33
N TYR A 65 -9.56 10.23 -7.27
CA TYR A 65 -10.28 11.22 -6.45
C TYR A 65 -9.76 11.24 -5.00
N GLY A 66 -8.58 10.65 -4.77
CA GLY A 66 -8.00 10.52 -3.46
C GLY A 66 -7.35 11.81 -2.98
N VAL A 67 -7.37 12.03 -1.66
CA VAL A 67 -6.63 13.13 -1.02
C VAL A 67 -5.24 12.61 -0.65
N HIS A 68 -4.18 13.25 -1.13
CA HIS A 68 -2.80 12.97 -0.70
C HIS A 68 -2.59 13.48 0.73
N LEU A 69 -2.04 12.63 1.60
CA LEU A 69 -1.93 12.90 3.03
C LEU A 69 -0.48 13.10 3.47
N VAL A 70 0.41 12.24 3.01
CA VAL A 70 1.85 12.32 3.27
C VAL A 70 2.59 11.67 2.10
N SER A 71 3.78 12.18 1.79
CA SER A 71 4.67 11.64 0.77
C SER A 71 6.12 11.61 1.26
N ALA A 72 6.95 10.82 0.59
CA ALA A 72 8.39 10.77 0.78
C ALA A 72 9.11 10.53 -0.55
N GLU A 73 10.32 11.08 -0.68
CA GLU A 73 11.23 10.68 -1.77
C GLU A 73 11.74 9.27 -1.50
N THR A 74 11.51 8.38 -2.46
CA THR A 74 11.83 6.95 -2.35
C THR A 74 12.41 6.45 -3.67
N ARG A 75 13.44 7.14 -4.19
CA ARG A 75 14.13 6.78 -5.44
C ARG A 75 14.57 5.32 -5.43
N GLY A 76 14.15 4.59 -6.46
CA GLY A 76 14.48 3.19 -6.61
C GLY A 76 13.97 2.38 -5.44
N VAL A 77 12.70 2.54 -5.00
CA VAL A 77 12.14 1.76 -3.90
C VAL A 77 11.70 0.37 -4.33
N LEU A 78 11.20 0.22 -5.55
CA LEU A 78 10.88 -1.04 -6.20
C LEU A 78 11.97 -1.47 -7.20
N SER A 79 11.92 -2.72 -7.66
CA SER A 79 12.81 -3.25 -8.69
C SER A 79 12.08 -4.25 -9.58
N SER A 80 12.35 -4.20 -10.89
CA SER A 80 11.89 -5.20 -11.86
C SER A 80 12.68 -6.50 -11.81
N GLU A 81 13.92 -6.45 -11.30
CA GLU A 81 14.88 -7.56 -11.35
C GLU A 81 14.86 -8.39 -10.06
N GLU A 82 14.74 -7.72 -8.91
CA GLU A 82 14.80 -8.34 -7.59
C GLU A 82 13.51 -8.13 -6.79
N SER A 83 13.13 -9.16 -6.04
CA SER A 83 12.09 -9.05 -5.04
C SER A 83 12.54 -8.14 -3.90
N ARG A 84 11.63 -7.29 -3.42
CA ARG A 84 11.86 -6.40 -2.28
C ARG A 84 10.78 -6.59 -1.24
N THR A 85 11.20 -6.58 0.02
CA THR A 85 10.30 -6.82 1.15
C THR A 85 9.90 -5.50 1.80
N PHE A 86 8.62 -5.41 2.11
CA PHE A 86 8.02 -4.29 2.81
C PHE A 86 7.09 -4.80 3.90
N TRP A 87 6.81 -3.91 4.84
CA TRP A 87 5.78 -4.10 5.83
C TRP A 87 4.78 -2.96 5.76
N ILE A 88 3.54 -3.26 6.11
CA ILE A 88 2.47 -2.28 6.33
C ILE A 88 1.73 -2.65 7.61
N ASN A 89 1.43 -1.66 8.46
CA ASN A 89 0.58 -1.83 9.62
C ASN A 89 -0.43 -0.68 9.71
N TRP A 90 -1.50 -0.89 10.46
CA TRP A 90 -2.55 0.08 10.77
C TRP A 90 -2.81 0.13 12.28
N GLU A 91 -1.78 -0.17 13.07
CA GLU A 91 -1.94 -0.34 14.50
C GLU A 91 -2.28 0.96 15.23
N ARG A 92 -3.08 0.85 16.30
CA ARG A 92 -3.43 1.99 17.18
C ARG A 92 -4.00 3.20 16.41
N GLY A 93 -4.72 2.93 15.30
CA GLY A 93 -5.33 3.96 14.46
C GLY A 93 -4.33 4.78 13.64
N ALA A 94 -3.17 4.23 13.28
CA ALA A 94 -2.22 4.86 12.39
C ALA A 94 -1.72 3.88 11.33
N ILE A 95 -1.71 4.30 10.07
CA ILE A 95 -1.09 3.53 8.99
C ILE A 95 0.38 3.87 8.96
N SER A 96 1.23 2.85 8.89
CA SER A 96 2.63 3.05 8.54
C SER A 96 3.15 1.94 7.63
N CYS A 97 4.16 2.25 6.83
CA CYS A 97 4.84 1.28 6.00
C CYS A 97 6.34 1.55 5.96
N GLY A 98 7.12 0.51 5.70
CA GLY A 98 8.57 0.58 5.62
C GLY A 98 9.20 -0.62 4.94
N ARG A 99 10.54 -0.61 4.88
CA ARG A 99 11.33 -1.66 4.23
C ARG A 99 11.66 -2.81 5.19
N GLY A 100 11.72 -4.02 4.65
CA GLY A 100 12.13 -5.23 5.35
C GLY A 100 10.99 -5.97 6.06
N PHE A 101 11.36 -6.90 6.94
CA PHE A 101 10.42 -7.81 7.62
C PHE A 101 9.97 -7.32 8.99
N VAL A 102 10.67 -6.34 9.57
CA VAL A 102 10.46 -5.90 10.95
C VAL A 102 9.59 -4.65 10.96
N PHE A 103 8.40 -4.73 11.55
CA PHE A 103 7.53 -3.57 11.70
C PHE A 103 8.26 -2.40 12.37
N HIS A 104 7.95 -1.19 11.92
CA HIS A 104 8.51 0.09 12.37
C HIS A 104 9.98 0.34 12.01
N ALA A 105 10.77 -0.68 11.67
CA ALA A 105 12.12 -0.49 11.15
C ALA A 105 12.08 0.10 9.73
N ASN A 106 12.99 1.03 9.41
CA ASN A 106 13.08 1.65 8.08
C ASN A 106 11.73 2.22 7.56
N THR A 107 11.00 2.89 8.45
CA THR A 107 9.70 3.50 8.13
C THR A 107 9.86 4.53 7.00
N LEU A 108 9.02 4.40 5.98
CA LEU A 108 8.95 5.33 4.85
C LEU A 108 7.82 6.35 5.03
N LEU A 109 6.65 5.88 5.46
CA LEU A 109 5.45 6.70 5.57
C LEU A 109 4.70 6.36 6.86
N LYS A 110 4.07 7.38 7.45
CA LYS A 110 3.18 7.22 8.60
C LYS A 110 2.07 8.26 8.56
N TRP A 111 0.84 7.85 8.85
CA TRP A 111 -0.31 8.74 8.90
C TRP A 111 -1.33 8.31 9.96
N LYS A 112 -1.95 9.28 10.63
CA LYS A 112 -3.01 9.03 11.63
C LYS A 112 -4.37 8.84 10.94
N MET A 113 -5.01 7.70 11.18
CA MET A 113 -6.30 7.38 10.59
C MET A 113 -7.46 8.10 11.27
N ASP A 114 -8.56 8.25 10.54
CA ASP A 114 -9.86 8.58 11.10
C ASP A 114 -10.32 7.45 12.06
N LYS A 115 -10.86 7.81 13.23
CA LYS A 115 -11.33 6.86 14.25
C LYS A 115 -12.42 5.92 13.73
N LYS A 116 -13.16 6.31 12.70
CA LYS A 116 -14.24 5.49 12.11
C LYS A 116 -13.74 4.48 11.08
N THR A 117 -12.49 4.59 10.61
CA THR A 117 -11.97 3.69 9.59
C THR A 117 -11.67 2.32 10.20
N LYS A 118 -12.18 1.28 9.55
CA LYS A 118 -11.86 -0.11 9.83
C LYS A 118 -11.10 -0.71 8.66
N VAL A 119 -10.16 -1.59 8.98
CA VAL A 119 -9.42 -2.38 7.98
C VAL A 119 -9.80 -3.84 8.18
N ALA A 120 -10.55 -4.39 7.24
CA ALA A 120 -10.93 -5.80 7.21
C ALA A 120 -10.34 -6.53 6.00
N PHE A 121 -9.88 -5.80 4.99
CA PHE A 121 -9.26 -6.32 3.78
C PHE A 121 -8.06 -5.47 3.37
N VAL A 122 -7.06 -6.14 2.81
CA VAL A 122 -5.91 -5.50 2.15
C VAL A 122 -5.96 -5.87 0.67
N GLY A 123 -5.97 -4.87 -0.19
CA GLY A 123 -5.98 -5.03 -1.65
C GLY A 123 -4.63 -4.66 -2.25
N PHE A 124 -4.17 -5.45 -3.21
CA PHE A 124 -2.93 -5.19 -3.94
C PHE A 124 -3.23 -4.94 -5.41
N ALA A 125 -2.61 -3.91 -5.99
CA ALA A 125 -2.68 -3.60 -7.40
C ALA A 125 -1.36 -3.01 -7.90
N THR A 126 -1.14 -3.07 -9.22
CA THR A 126 0.00 -2.45 -9.90
C THR A 126 -0.46 -1.37 -10.87
N SER A 127 0.41 -0.42 -11.17
CA SER A 127 0.25 0.49 -12.31
C SER A 127 0.19 -0.29 -13.63
N TRP A 128 -0.58 0.22 -14.62
CA TRP A 128 -0.89 -0.52 -15.84
C TRP A 128 0.36 -0.90 -16.67
N ARG A 129 0.29 -2.05 -17.37
CA ARG A 129 1.33 -2.70 -18.21
C ARG A 129 2.50 -3.39 -17.50
N GLN A 130 2.59 -3.33 -16.18
CA GLN A 130 3.71 -3.95 -15.46
C GLN A 130 3.25 -5.12 -14.60
N LYS A 131 3.89 -6.28 -14.77
CA LYS A 131 3.68 -7.43 -13.89
C LYS A 131 4.28 -7.10 -12.52
N ALA A 132 3.56 -7.41 -11.46
CA ALA A 132 4.19 -7.59 -10.15
C ALA A 132 3.85 -8.96 -9.61
N ASP A 133 4.83 -9.55 -8.95
CA ASP A 133 4.68 -10.81 -8.25
C ASP A 133 4.64 -10.50 -6.74
N PHE A 134 3.45 -10.59 -6.14
CA PHE A 134 3.27 -10.40 -4.70
C PHE A 134 3.36 -11.74 -3.96
N ARG A 135 4.07 -11.76 -2.84
CA ARG A 135 4.02 -12.84 -1.84
C ARG A 135 3.73 -12.22 -0.46
N ILE A 136 2.76 -12.76 0.25
CA ILE A 136 2.26 -12.18 1.52
C ILE A 136 2.58 -13.15 2.66
N TRP A 137 3.05 -12.61 3.79
CA TRP A 137 3.46 -13.35 4.99
C TRP A 137 2.80 -12.79 6.25
#